data_AF-A0A4R4TZN7-F1
#
_entry.id   AF-A0A4R4TZN7-F1
#
_cell.length_a   1.000
_cell.length_b   1.000
_cell.length_c   1.000
_cell.angle_alpha   90.00
_cell.angle_beta   90.00
_cell.angle_gamma   90.00
#
_symmetry.space_group_name_H-M   'P 1'
#
loop_
_entity.id
_entity.type
_entity.pdbx_description
1 polymer ?
#
loop_
_entity_poly.entity_id
_entity_poly.type
_entity_poly.pdbx_seq_one_letter_code
_entity_poly.pdbx_strand_id
1 'polypeptide(L)'
;MMTPPRPDLDGPAETRWPERPFCGRPSDSLDSGGCPGVVVDGHADCLAHLDHIDRAAYLTSLAPWADVDHRGTSFTPELLRELLEALKDPDTSRARFGHAGFDGATFTGRAAFDDATFTGHAGFREATFTADADFAKATFARAARFDDATFTNRAEFRKATFTGPAYFDDVTFAPYPFLPAGARYPVVPPPRRPFLDT
;
A
#
# COMPACT_ATOMS: atom_id res chain seq x y z
N MET A 1 -24.40 -27.39 -16.13
CA MET A 1 -24.72 -26.61 -14.91
C MET A 1 -24.11 -25.23 -15.12
N MET A 2 -24.94 -24.19 -15.29
CA MET A 2 -24.44 -22.82 -15.41
C MET A 2 -23.96 -22.39 -14.03
N THR A 3 -22.68 -22.05 -13.92
CA THR A 3 -22.16 -21.33 -12.76
C THR A 3 -23.03 -20.09 -12.58
N PRO A 4 -23.61 -19.83 -11.39
CA PRO A 4 -24.33 -18.59 -11.18
C PRO A 4 -23.40 -17.41 -11.52
N PRO A 5 -23.90 -16.34 -12.14
CA PRO A 5 -23.10 -15.14 -12.31
C PRO A 5 -22.53 -14.74 -10.94
N ARG A 6 -21.24 -14.39 -10.90
CA ARG A 6 -20.63 -13.79 -9.71
C ARG A 6 -21.57 -12.63 -9.30
N PRO A 7 -22.01 -12.54 -8.03
CA PRO A 7 -22.73 -11.34 -7.61
C PRO A 7 -21.85 -10.15 -7.97
N ASP A 8 -22.44 -9.11 -8.57
CA ASP A 8 -21.72 -7.89 -8.94
C ASP A 8 -20.79 -7.49 -7.78
N LEU A 9 -19.48 -7.64 -7.97
CA LEU A 9 -18.46 -7.19 -7.02
C LEU A 9 -18.37 -5.64 -6.98
N ASP A 10 -19.18 -5.00 -7.82
CA ASP A 10 -19.37 -3.57 -8.02
C ASP A 10 -20.67 -3.01 -7.37
N GLY A 11 -21.24 -3.71 -6.36
CA GLY A 11 -22.32 -3.18 -5.51
C GLY A 11 -21.83 -2.22 -4.40
N PRO A 12 -22.62 -1.22 -3.97
CA PRO A 12 -22.13 0.09 -3.53
C PRO A 12 -21.52 0.08 -2.12
N ALA A 13 -20.20 0.03 -2.05
CA ALA A 13 -19.41 0.51 -0.91
C ALA A 13 -17.98 0.86 -1.32
N GLU A 14 -17.78 1.34 -2.55
CA GLU A 14 -16.57 2.10 -2.84
C GLU A 14 -16.57 3.27 -1.87
N THR A 15 -15.53 3.35 -1.04
CA THR A 15 -15.16 4.65 -0.49
C THR A 15 -14.93 5.52 -1.70
N ARG A 16 -15.89 6.39 -2.00
CA ARG A 16 -15.75 7.38 -3.06
C ARG A 16 -14.73 8.39 -2.56
N TRP A 17 -13.47 8.00 -2.69
CA TRP A 17 -12.37 8.93 -2.57
C TRP A 17 -12.67 10.13 -3.48
N PRO A 18 -12.39 11.36 -3.04
CA PRO A 18 -12.48 12.48 -3.94
C PRO A 18 -11.63 12.19 -5.18
N GLU A 19 -12.13 12.55 -6.36
CA GLU A 19 -11.39 12.43 -7.61
C GLU A 19 -10.13 13.28 -7.51
N ARG A 20 -8.98 12.64 -7.31
CA ARG A 20 -7.68 13.30 -7.20
C ARG A 20 -6.84 12.98 -8.43
N PRO A 21 -6.15 13.98 -9.00
CA PRO A 21 -5.24 13.72 -10.10
C PRO A 21 -4.08 12.85 -9.63
N PHE A 22 -3.50 12.11 -10.57
CA PHE A 22 -2.23 11.45 -10.35
C PHE A 22 -1.10 12.48 -10.35
N CYS A 23 -0.05 12.21 -9.57
CA CYS A 23 1.15 13.03 -9.44
C CYS A 23 1.82 13.27 -10.80
N GLY A 24 1.86 12.27 -11.68
CA GLY A 24 2.29 12.45 -13.07
C GLY A 24 3.75 12.86 -13.24
N ARG A 25 4.54 13.00 -12.16
CA ARG A 25 5.99 13.21 -12.25
C ARG A 25 6.62 12.08 -13.05
N PRO A 26 7.63 12.36 -13.89
CA PRO A 26 8.31 11.34 -14.67
C PRO A 26 8.75 10.21 -13.74
N SER A 27 8.31 8.99 -14.04
CA SER A 27 8.85 7.81 -13.39
C SER A 27 10.27 7.56 -13.88
N ASP A 28 11.08 6.92 -13.06
CA ASP A 28 12.41 6.44 -13.49
C ASP A 28 12.33 5.39 -14.62
N SER A 29 11.13 4.85 -14.90
CA SER A 29 10.83 4.03 -16.06
C SER A 29 10.42 4.88 -17.27
N LEU A 30 11.14 4.70 -18.38
CA LEU A 30 10.91 5.36 -19.68
C LEU A 30 9.58 4.95 -20.37
N ASP A 31 8.93 3.90 -19.88
CA ASP A 31 7.73 3.30 -20.48
C ASP A 31 6.44 3.55 -19.68
N SER A 32 6.49 4.34 -18.60
CA SER A 32 5.33 4.56 -17.73
C SER A 32 4.82 6.00 -17.86
N GLY A 33 3.50 6.16 -17.92
CA GLY A 33 2.78 7.44 -18.06
C GLY A 33 2.87 8.37 -16.83
N GLY A 34 4.06 8.51 -16.25
CA GLY A 34 4.31 9.24 -15.01
C GLY A 34 4.00 8.42 -13.76
N CYS A 35 4.23 9.02 -12.60
CA CYS A 35 3.98 8.45 -11.29
C CYS A 35 2.47 8.20 -11.11
N PRO A 36 2.05 6.95 -10.80
CA PRO A 36 0.65 6.61 -10.63
C PRO A 36 0.10 7.00 -9.24
N GLY A 37 0.92 7.57 -8.36
CA GLY A 37 0.49 7.99 -7.03
C GLY A 37 -0.49 9.16 -7.09
N VAL A 38 -1.61 9.07 -6.38
CA VAL A 38 -2.55 10.19 -6.23
C VAL A 38 -1.90 11.35 -5.46
N VAL A 39 -2.22 12.58 -5.84
CA VAL A 39 -1.77 13.75 -5.08
C VAL A 39 -2.39 13.76 -3.67
N VAL A 40 -1.65 14.26 -2.69
CA VAL A 40 -2.19 14.41 -1.32
C VAL A 40 -2.81 15.78 -1.11
N ASP A 41 -3.68 15.90 -0.10
CA ASP A 41 -4.43 17.14 0.15
C ASP A 41 -3.52 18.35 0.33
N GLY A 42 -3.81 19.42 -0.40
CA GLY A 42 -3.06 20.67 -0.31
C GLY A 42 -1.73 20.68 -1.06
N HIS A 43 -1.36 19.61 -1.77
CA HIS A 43 -0.10 19.52 -2.50
C HIS A 43 -0.28 19.11 -3.97
N ALA A 44 0.72 19.42 -4.80
CA ALA A 44 0.74 19.09 -6.22
C ALA A 44 1.27 17.68 -6.53
N ASP A 45 1.82 16.99 -5.53
CA ASP A 45 2.50 15.71 -5.68
C ASP A 45 1.91 14.64 -4.76
N CYS A 46 2.19 13.37 -5.08
CA CYS A 46 1.91 12.25 -4.17
C CYS A 46 2.88 12.27 -2.99
N LEU A 47 2.54 11.54 -1.93
CA LEU A 47 3.34 11.49 -0.70
C LEU A 47 4.82 11.13 -0.94
N ALA A 48 5.10 10.27 -1.92
CA ALA A 48 6.46 9.87 -2.28
C ALA A 48 7.29 10.99 -2.92
N HIS A 49 6.63 11.93 -3.60
CA HIS A 49 7.27 13.01 -4.36
C HIS A 49 7.18 14.39 -3.72
N LEU A 50 6.51 14.50 -2.57
CA LEU A 50 6.65 15.70 -1.73
C LEU A 50 8.11 15.88 -1.32
N ASP A 51 8.57 17.13 -1.38
CA ASP A 51 9.81 17.51 -0.73
C ASP A 51 9.69 17.34 0.80
N HIS A 52 10.83 17.45 1.49
CA HIS A 52 10.87 17.17 2.91
C HIS A 52 10.06 18.17 3.76
N ILE A 53 9.88 19.41 3.30
CA ILE A 53 9.10 20.43 4.03
C ILE A 53 7.62 20.12 3.89
N ASP A 54 7.16 19.95 2.66
CA ASP A 54 5.76 19.65 2.36
C ASP A 54 5.33 18.32 2.95
N ARG A 55 6.19 17.30 2.89
CA ARG A 55 5.93 16.00 3.50
C ARG A 55 5.76 16.10 5.01
N ALA A 56 6.64 16.85 5.68
CA ALA A 56 6.53 17.06 7.12
C ALA A 56 5.25 17.81 7.49
N ALA A 57 4.86 18.81 6.69
CA ALA A 57 3.61 19.55 6.87
C ALA A 57 2.39 18.64 6.70
N TYR A 58 2.34 17.86 5.62
CA TYR A 58 1.28 16.88 5.37
C TYR A 58 1.15 15.88 6.52
N LEU A 59 2.25 15.23 6.91
CA LEU A 59 2.25 14.22 7.97
C LEU A 59 1.85 14.80 9.33
N THR A 60 2.27 16.02 9.66
CA THR A 60 1.88 16.69 10.92
C THR A 60 0.40 17.08 10.94
N SER A 61 -0.24 17.21 9.77
CA SER A 61 -1.68 17.49 9.68
C SER A 61 -2.55 16.26 9.96
N LEU A 62 -1.96 15.06 9.89
CA LEU A 62 -2.68 13.81 10.16
C LEU A 62 -2.88 13.62 11.66
N ALA A 63 -4.02 13.04 12.01
CA ALA A 63 -4.37 12.62 13.35
C ALA A 63 -4.74 11.12 13.32
N PRO A 64 -4.70 10.44 14.48
CA PRO A 64 -5.27 9.11 14.59
C PRO A 64 -6.69 9.08 14.01
N TRP A 65 -7.02 8.01 13.29
CA TRP A 65 -8.32 7.82 12.62
C TRP A 65 -8.57 8.71 11.40
N ALA A 66 -7.58 9.49 10.94
CA ALA A 66 -7.70 10.24 9.70
C ALA A 66 -7.91 9.29 8.50
N ASP A 67 -8.66 9.79 7.52
CA ASP A 67 -8.78 9.17 6.21
C ASP A 67 -7.51 9.48 5.40
N VAL A 68 -6.92 8.47 4.77
CA VAL A 68 -5.73 8.63 3.93
C VAL A 68 -5.94 8.02 2.56
N ASP A 69 -5.64 8.79 1.52
CA ASP A 69 -5.64 8.33 0.12
C ASP A 69 -4.22 8.41 -0.45
N HIS A 70 -3.62 7.23 -0.61
CA HIS A 70 -2.27 7.03 -1.11
C HIS A 70 -2.24 5.99 -2.24
N ARG A 71 -3.35 5.86 -2.96
CA ARG A 71 -3.45 4.98 -4.14
C ARG A 71 -2.31 5.25 -5.13
N GLY A 72 -1.73 4.19 -5.68
CA GLY A 72 -0.60 4.24 -6.62
C GLY A 72 0.73 4.75 -6.05
N THR A 73 0.80 5.08 -4.76
CA THR A 73 2.02 5.66 -4.16
C THR A 73 3.06 4.57 -3.88
N SER A 74 4.33 4.85 -4.18
CA SER A 74 5.45 4.00 -3.79
C SER A 74 5.94 4.33 -2.38
N PHE A 75 5.96 3.33 -1.50
CA PHE A 75 6.42 3.46 -0.12
C PHE A 75 7.77 2.79 0.08
N THR A 76 8.77 3.59 0.48
CA THR A 76 9.97 3.05 1.14
C THR A 76 9.67 2.71 2.60
N PRO A 77 10.50 1.88 3.28
CA PRO A 77 10.34 1.63 4.70
C PRO A 77 10.29 2.90 5.55
N GLU A 78 11.08 3.92 5.20
CA GLU A 78 11.14 5.19 5.90
C GLU A 78 9.84 5.97 5.72
N LEU A 79 9.35 6.06 4.49
CA LEU A 79 8.11 6.79 4.18
C LEU A 79 6.89 6.13 4.83
N LEU A 80 6.82 4.79 4.81
CA LEU A 80 5.75 4.08 5.50
C LEU A 80 5.83 4.30 7.01
N ARG A 81 7.03 4.22 7.60
CA ARG A 81 7.21 4.48 9.02
C ARG A 81 6.78 5.91 9.39
N GLU A 82 7.14 6.89 8.58
CA GLU A 82 6.71 8.29 8.77
C GLU A 82 5.17 8.42 8.77
N LEU A 83 4.49 7.79 7.81
CA LEU A 83 3.02 7.76 7.76
C LEU A 83 2.41 7.08 9.00
N LEU A 84 2.95 5.93 9.40
CA LEU A 84 2.46 5.20 10.57
C LEU A 84 2.66 5.97 11.86
N GLU A 85 3.80 6.67 12.02
CA GLU A 85 4.04 7.54 13.17
C GLU A 85 3.06 8.72 13.21
N ALA A 86 2.73 9.31 12.06
CA ALA A 86 1.75 10.39 11.98
C ALA A 86 0.34 9.96 12.41
N LEU A 87 -0.02 8.70 12.18
CA LEU A 87 -1.35 8.14 12.50
C LEU A 87 -1.39 7.41 13.85
N LYS A 88 -0.32 7.46 14.64
CA LYS A 88 -0.26 6.75 15.92
C LYS A 88 -1.12 7.42 16.96
N ASP A 89 -2.02 6.61 17.52
CA ASP A 89 -2.76 6.97 18.72
C ASP A 89 -1.79 7.05 19.92
N PRO A 90 -1.77 8.19 20.65
CA PRO A 90 -0.78 8.42 21.70
C PRO A 90 -0.96 7.50 22.92
N ASP A 91 -2.17 7.01 23.17
CA ASP A 91 -2.48 6.16 24.32
C ASP A 91 -2.06 4.71 24.07
N THR A 92 -2.22 4.24 22.82
CA THR A 92 -1.95 2.85 22.44
C THR A 92 -0.63 2.65 21.70
N SER A 93 -0.01 3.73 21.23
CA SER A 93 1.17 3.71 20.34
C SER A 93 0.97 2.85 19.09
N ARG A 94 -0.27 2.70 18.62
CA ARG A 94 -0.65 1.92 17.43
C ARG A 94 -1.18 2.84 16.34
N ALA A 95 -0.86 2.53 15.09
CA ALA A 95 -1.38 3.27 13.95
C ALA A 95 -2.89 3.06 13.80
N ARG A 96 -3.63 4.17 13.66
CA ARG A 96 -5.10 4.18 13.54
C ARG A 96 -5.52 4.87 12.26
N PHE A 97 -6.25 4.14 11.43
CA PHE A 97 -6.76 4.62 10.16
C PHE A 97 -8.28 4.77 10.24
N GLY A 98 -8.78 5.84 9.63
CA GLY A 98 -10.16 5.92 9.15
C GLY A 98 -10.30 5.02 7.93
N HIS A 99 -10.67 5.59 6.79
CA HIS A 99 -10.51 4.97 5.48
C HIS A 99 -9.03 5.02 5.07
N ALA A 100 -8.55 3.95 4.43
CA ALA A 100 -7.17 3.87 3.97
C ALA A 100 -7.12 3.34 2.54
N GLY A 101 -6.69 4.19 1.61
CA GLY A 101 -6.52 3.86 0.20
C GLY A 101 -5.06 3.61 -0.14
N PHE A 102 -4.70 2.35 -0.38
CA PHE A 102 -3.40 1.92 -0.87
C PHE A 102 -3.54 1.07 -2.16
N ASP A 103 -4.67 1.19 -2.88
CA ASP A 103 -4.86 0.48 -4.14
C ASP A 103 -3.76 0.87 -5.15
N GLY A 104 -3.12 -0.11 -5.80
CA GLY A 104 -1.99 0.08 -6.70
C GLY A 104 -0.70 0.56 -6.03
N ALA A 105 -0.65 0.68 -4.70
CA ALA A 105 0.57 1.11 -4.01
C ALA A 105 1.68 0.06 -4.10
N THR A 106 2.94 0.51 -4.11
CA THR A 106 4.11 -0.39 -4.10
C THR A 106 4.91 -0.19 -2.82
N PHE A 107 5.00 -1.22 -1.99
CA PHE A 107 5.84 -1.23 -0.79
C PHE A 107 7.19 -1.88 -1.14
N THR A 108 8.24 -1.05 -1.26
CA THR A 108 9.56 -1.47 -1.77
C THR A 108 10.45 -2.16 -0.72
N GLY A 109 10.00 -2.21 0.53
CA GLY A 109 10.66 -2.90 1.63
C GLY A 109 9.65 -3.42 2.64
N ARG A 110 10.08 -3.68 3.89
CA ARG A 110 9.20 -4.24 4.93
C ARG A 110 8.00 -3.32 5.16
N ALA A 111 6.79 -3.86 4.98
CA ALA A 111 5.54 -3.15 5.22
C ALA A 111 4.96 -3.59 6.57
N ALA A 112 5.12 -2.78 7.61
CA ALA A 112 4.75 -3.13 8.98
C ALA A 112 3.45 -2.45 9.40
N PHE A 113 2.32 -3.15 9.22
CA PHE A 113 1.00 -2.76 9.69
C PHE A 113 0.57 -3.56 10.93
N ASP A 114 1.52 -4.13 11.67
CA ASP A 114 1.24 -4.92 12.86
C ASP A 114 0.54 -4.09 13.95
N ASP A 115 -0.46 -4.70 14.60
CA ASP A 115 -1.33 -4.06 15.59
C ASP A 115 -2.09 -2.80 15.09
N ALA A 116 -2.07 -2.49 13.78
CA ALA A 116 -2.81 -1.37 13.21
C ALA A 116 -4.34 -1.59 13.29
N THR A 117 -5.11 -0.51 13.31
CA THR A 117 -6.58 -0.61 13.22
C THR A 117 -7.13 0.29 12.14
N PHE A 118 -7.95 -0.29 11.28
CA PHE A 118 -8.66 0.34 10.19
C PHE A 118 -10.15 0.35 10.53
N THR A 119 -10.69 1.52 10.86
CA THR A 119 -12.12 1.68 11.18
C THR A 119 -13.00 1.94 9.96
N GLY A 120 -12.40 2.52 8.92
CA GLY A 120 -12.98 2.66 7.59
C GLY A 120 -12.63 1.48 6.70
N HIS A 121 -12.95 1.62 5.40
CA HIS A 121 -12.52 0.66 4.39
C HIS A 121 -11.00 0.71 4.20
N ALA A 122 -10.37 -0.46 4.04
CA ALA A 122 -8.94 -0.57 3.78
C ALA A 122 -8.73 -1.20 2.39
N GLY A 123 -8.25 -0.40 1.44
CA GLY A 123 -7.98 -0.82 0.06
C GLY A 123 -6.49 -1.08 -0.15
N PHE A 124 -6.15 -2.29 -0.58
CA PHE A 124 -4.83 -2.72 -1.04
C PHE A 124 -4.96 -3.47 -2.37
N ARG A 125 -5.99 -3.18 -3.18
CA ARG A 125 -6.18 -3.85 -4.47
C ARG A 125 -5.01 -3.55 -5.39
N GLU A 126 -4.53 -4.53 -6.14
CA GLU A 126 -3.36 -4.38 -7.04
C GLU A 126 -2.07 -3.90 -6.33
N ALA A 127 -2.04 -3.87 -4.99
CA ALA A 127 -0.87 -3.43 -4.25
C ALA A 127 0.24 -4.47 -4.33
N THR A 128 1.48 -4.00 -4.45
CA THR A 128 2.66 -4.87 -4.51
C THR A 128 3.51 -4.72 -3.26
N PHE A 129 3.75 -5.82 -2.56
CA PHE A 129 4.65 -5.92 -1.41
C PHE A 129 5.91 -6.68 -1.81
N THR A 130 7.03 -5.97 -1.97
CA THR A 130 8.28 -6.55 -2.50
C THR A 130 9.14 -7.24 -1.43
N ALA A 131 8.79 -7.08 -0.15
CA ALA A 131 9.42 -7.71 0.99
C ALA A 131 8.35 -8.16 2.01
N ASP A 132 8.76 -8.45 3.25
CA ASP A 132 7.83 -8.91 4.27
C ASP A 132 6.70 -7.89 4.52
N ALA A 133 5.46 -8.34 4.41
CA ALA A 133 4.25 -7.59 4.76
C ALA A 133 3.66 -8.16 6.05
N ASP A 134 3.62 -7.35 7.09
CA ASP A 134 3.20 -7.75 8.42
C ASP A 134 1.88 -7.05 8.78
N PHE A 135 0.80 -7.81 8.80
CA PHE A 135 -0.52 -7.41 9.28
C PHE A 135 -0.88 -8.17 10.57
N ALA A 136 0.11 -8.69 11.30
CA ALA A 136 -0.15 -9.44 12.51
C ALA A 136 -0.93 -8.60 13.52
N LYS A 137 -2.02 -9.16 14.06
CA LYS A 137 -2.95 -8.49 14.99
C LYS A 137 -3.63 -7.22 14.45
N ALA A 138 -3.52 -6.94 13.15
CA ALA A 138 -4.25 -5.83 12.56
C ALA A 138 -5.77 -6.05 12.67
N THR A 139 -6.53 -4.99 12.88
CA THR A 139 -8.00 -5.05 12.95
C THR A 139 -8.61 -4.25 11.81
N PHE A 140 -9.47 -4.90 11.02
CA PHE A 140 -10.21 -4.30 9.91
C PHE A 140 -11.70 -4.31 10.27
N ALA A 141 -12.25 -3.16 10.66
CA ALA A 141 -13.63 -3.04 11.13
C ALA A 141 -14.64 -3.04 9.97
N ARG A 142 -14.23 -2.56 8.78
CA ARG A 142 -15.02 -2.60 7.54
C ARG A 142 -14.31 -3.47 6.50
N ALA A 143 -14.73 -3.34 5.24
CA ALA A 143 -14.17 -4.16 4.17
C ALA A 143 -12.66 -3.94 4.02
N ALA A 144 -11.92 -5.04 3.93
CA ALA A 144 -10.50 -5.05 3.60
C ALA A 144 -10.32 -5.72 2.23
N ARG A 145 -9.71 -5.04 1.28
CA ARG A 145 -9.54 -5.55 -0.09
C ARG A 145 -8.08 -5.73 -0.41
N PHE A 146 -7.69 -6.97 -0.71
CA PHE A 146 -6.37 -7.36 -1.19
C PHE A 146 -6.48 -8.02 -2.58
N ASP A 147 -7.57 -7.75 -3.30
CA ASP A 147 -7.81 -8.30 -4.64
C ASP A 147 -6.67 -7.93 -5.59
N ASP A 148 -6.19 -8.88 -6.37
CA ASP A 148 -5.06 -8.70 -7.30
C ASP A 148 -3.74 -8.25 -6.63
N ALA A 149 -3.65 -8.25 -5.29
CA ALA A 149 -2.44 -7.87 -4.59
C ALA A 149 -1.34 -8.93 -4.77
N THR A 150 -0.09 -8.48 -4.81
CA THR A 150 1.08 -9.37 -4.95
C THR A 150 1.98 -9.27 -3.72
N PHE A 151 2.17 -10.39 -3.02
CA PHE A 151 3.14 -10.54 -1.94
C PHE A 151 4.31 -11.37 -2.45
N THR A 152 5.48 -10.76 -2.64
CA THR A 152 6.66 -11.48 -3.17
C THR A 152 7.45 -12.21 -2.08
N ASN A 153 7.12 -11.97 -0.82
CA ASN A 153 7.79 -12.49 0.36
C ASN A 153 6.76 -12.84 1.45
N ARG A 154 7.18 -12.93 2.73
CA ARG A 154 6.27 -13.29 3.83
C ARG A 154 5.11 -12.30 3.92
N ALA A 155 3.88 -12.81 3.88
CA ALA A 155 2.69 -12.08 4.28
C ALA A 155 2.16 -12.67 5.59
N GLU A 156 2.17 -11.91 6.68
CA GLU A 156 1.70 -12.37 8.00
C GLU A 156 0.37 -11.71 8.36
N PHE A 157 -0.69 -12.52 8.49
CA PHE A 157 -2.01 -12.09 9.00
C PHE A 157 -2.35 -12.74 10.34
N ARG A 158 -1.33 -13.21 11.08
CA ARG A 158 -1.53 -13.95 12.32
C ARG A 158 -2.27 -13.08 13.35
N LYS A 159 -3.36 -13.59 13.90
CA LYS A 159 -4.25 -12.87 14.84
C LYS A 159 -4.89 -11.59 14.25
N ALA A 160 -4.81 -11.37 12.94
CA ALA A 160 -5.58 -10.29 12.32
C ALA A 160 -7.08 -10.57 12.48
N THR A 161 -7.86 -9.52 12.69
CA THR A 161 -9.32 -9.58 12.85
C THR A 161 -9.99 -8.83 11.71
N PHE A 162 -10.85 -9.52 10.95
CA PHE A 162 -11.69 -8.92 9.91
C PHE A 162 -13.15 -8.99 10.38
N THR A 163 -13.72 -7.84 10.72
CA THR A 163 -15.13 -7.74 11.14
C THR A 163 -16.04 -7.53 9.93
N GLY A 164 -15.56 -6.83 8.91
CA GLY A 164 -16.20 -6.73 7.60
C GLY A 164 -15.71 -7.80 6.62
N PRO A 165 -16.23 -7.80 5.38
CA PRO A 165 -15.75 -8.67 4.32
C PRO A 165 -14.26 -8.48 4.05
N ALA A 166 -13.53 -9.57 3.89
CA ALA A 166 -12.13 -9.56 3.45
C ALA A 166 -12.04 -10.21 2.08
N TYR A 167 -11.56 -9.46 1.09
CA TYR A 167 -11.45 -9.91 -0.29
C TYR A 167 -9.98 -10.16 -0.64
N PHE A 168 -9.74 -11.29 -1.29
CA PHE A 168 -8.43 -11.81 -1.68
C PHE A 168 -8.55 -12.46 -3.08
N ASP A 169 -9.50 -11.98 -3.88
CA ASP A 169 -9.72 -12.51 -5.23
C ASP A 169 -8.44 -12.26 -6.06
N ASP A 170 -7.98 -13.30 -6.78
CA ASP A 170 -6.80 -13.22 -7.65
C ASP A 170 -5.48 -12.74 -6.96
N VAL A 171 -5.42 -12.79 -5.63
CA VAL A 171 -4.20 -12.48 -4.85
C VAL A 171 -3.07 -13.47 -5.15
N THR A 172 -1.85 -12.95 -5.30
CA THR A 172 -0.65 -13.78 -5.47
C THR A 172 0.22 -13.75 -4.21
N PHE A 173 0.38 -14.91 -3.58
CA PHE A 173 1.43 -15.15 -2.58
C PHE A 173 2.58 -15.91 -3.25
N ALA A 174 3.62 -15.17 -3.67
CA ALA A 174 4.76 -15.81 -4.32
C ALA A 174 5.46 -16.75 -3.33
N PRO A 175 5.89 -17.94 -3.77
CA PRO A 175 6.70 -18.79 -2.93
C PRO A 175 7.99 -18.04 -2.58
N TYR A 176 8.38 -18.07 -1.29
CA TYR A 176 9.75 -17.74 -0.90
C TYR A 176 10.68 -18.47 -1.88
N PRO A 177 11.61 -17.78 -2.57
CA PRO A 177 12.59 -18.49 -3.37
C PRO A 177 13.33 -19.42 -2.41
N PHE A 178 13.09 -20.73 -2.55
CA PHE A 178 13.81 -21.75 -1.83
C PHE A 178 15.24 -21.65 -2.33
N LEU A 179 16.08 -20.87 -1.64
CA LEU A 179 17.49 -20.80 -1.97
C LEU A 179 18.12 -22.09 -1.43
N PRO A 180 18.63 -22.99 -2.29
CA PRO A 180 19.48 -24.07 -1.80
C PRO A 180 20.69 -23.44 -1.08
N ALA A 181 21.19 -24.11 -0.05
CA ALA A 181 22.32 -23.63 0.74
C ALA A 181 23.50 -23.22 -0.18
N GLY A 182 23.87 -21.95 -0.13
CA GLY A 182 24.95 -21.37 -0.97
C GLY A 182 24.48 -20.51 -2.15
N ALA A 183 23.18 -20.45 -2.44
CA ALA A 183 22.67 -19.49 -3.43
C ALA A 183 22.63 -18.07 -2.83
N ARG A 184 23.34 -17.14 -3.47
CA ARG A 184 23.19 -15.70 -3.19
C ARG A 184 21.86 -15.26 -3.78
N TYR A 185 21.14 -14.36 -3.11
CA TYR A 185 19.97 -13.69 -3.71
C TYR A 185 20.34 -13.24 -5.12
N PRO A 186 19.47 -13.46 -6.13
CA PRO A 186 19.56 -12.58 -7.29
C PRO A 186 19.35 -11.18 -6.70
N VAL A 187 20.41 -10.38 -6.70
CA VAL A 187 20.25 -8.93 -6.68
C VAL A 187 19.35 -8.70 -7.88
N VAL A 188 18.06 -8.44 -7.66
CA VAL A 188 17.20 -7.89 -8.70
C VAL A 188 17.96 -6.62 -9.09
N PRO A 189 18.64 -6.60 -10.24
CA PRO A 189 19.44 -5.44 -10.56
C PRO A 189 18.45 -4.28 -10.63
N PRO A 190 18.78 -3.11 -10.05
CA PRO A 190 18.00 -1.92 -10.36
C PRO A 190 17.88 -1.84 -11.90
N PRO A 191 16.75 -1.36 -12.43
CA PRO A 191 16.53 -1.29 -13.87
C PRO A 191 17.79 -0.76 -14.55
N ARG A 192 18.29 -1.51 -15.55
CA ARG A 192 19.58 -1.22 -16.17
C ARG A 192 19.55 0.22 -16.69
N ARG A 193 20.43 1.08 -16.16
CA ARG A 193 20.69 2.39 -16.78
C ARG A 193 21.16 2.10 -18.22
N PRO A 194 20.52 2.65 -19.26
CA PRO A 194 21.07 2.55 -20.61
C PRO A 194 22.46 3.19 -20.60
N PHE A 195 23.44 2.47 -21.15
CA PHE A 195 24.77 3.00 -21.38
C PHE A 195 24.65 4.21 -22.32
N LEU A 196 25.12 5.36 -21.86
CA LEU A 196 25.39 6.50 -22.74
C LEU A 196 26.63 6.12 -23.56
N ASP A 197 26.43 5.81 -24.84
CA ASP A 197 27.51 5.89 -25.82
C ASP A 197 27.56 7.33 -26.32
N THR A 198 28.70 7.97 -26.13
CA THR A 198 29.00 9.36 -26.51
C THR A 198 29.26 9.51 -28.00
#